data_AF-A0A127MDP9-F1
#
_entry.id   AF-A0A127MDP9-F1
#
_cell.length_a   1.000
_cell.length_b   1.000
_cell.length_c   1.000
_cell.angle_alpha   90.00
_cell.angle_beta   90.00
_cell.angle_gamma   90.00
#
_symmetry.space_group_name_H-M   'P 1'
#
loop_
_entity.id
_entity.type
_entity.pdbx_description
1 polymer ?
#
loop_
_entity_poly.entity_id
_entity_poly.type
_entity_poly.pdbx_seq_one_letter_code
_entity_poly.pdbx_strand_id
1 'polypeptide(L)' 'MRVKAETCREQEALQLALATNDPLESRRKVAAAAAKAWGIEAIQAEKREAGHLSPRDKLDAEITLEFAEETDADIAQDGN' A
#
# COMPACT_ATOMS: atom_id res chain seq x y z
N MET A 1 8.43 -5.84 11.81
CA MET A 1 7.21 -5.88 10.97
C MET A 1 6.73 -4.46 10.77
N ARG A 2 6.58 -3.96 9.53
CA ARG A 2 6.05 -2.62 9.25
C ARG A 2 4.59 -2.76 8.83
N VAL A 3 3.72 -1.88 9.32
CA VAL A 3 2.29 -1.91 9.02
C VAL A 3 2.06 -1.34 7.60
N LYS A 4 1.12 -1.96 6.87
CA LYS A 4 0.73 -1.51 5.52
C LYS A 4 -0.17 -0.28 5.58
N ALA A 5 -0.22 0.50 4.50
CA ALA A 5 -1.08 1.67 4.39
C ALA A 5 -2.55 1.34 4.63
N GLU A 6 -3.03 0.26 3.99
CA GLU A 6 -4.41 -0.22 4.12
C GLU A 6 -4.80 -0.47 5.57
N THR A 7 -4.00 -1.24 6.32
CA THR A 7 -4.25 -1.50 7.74
C THR A 7 -4.25 -0.21 8.57
N CYS A 8 -3.39 0.76 8.26
CA CYS A 8 -3.41 2.04 8.95
C CYS A 8 -4.70 2.84 8.67
N ARG A 9 -5.21 2.79 7.43
CA ARG A 9 -6.49 3.40 7.05
C ARG A 9 -7.69 2.73 7.71
N GLU A 10 -7.69 1.40 7.79
CA GLU A 10 -8.73 0.64 8.51
C GLU A 10 -8.78 1.04 9.99
N GLN A 11 -7.62 1.15 10.65
CA GLN A 11 -7.54 1.57 12.04
C GLN A 11 -7.97 3.04 12.22
N GLU A 12 -7.57 3.94 11.32
CA GLU A 12 -8.04 5.33 11.31
C GLU A 12 -9.58 5.39 11.27
N ALA A 13 -10.21 4.67 10.34
CA ALA A 13 -11.66 4.63 10.19
C ALA A 13 -12.37 4.06 11.43
N LEU A 14 -11.84 2.98 12.00
CA LEU A 14 -12.38 2.37 13.22
C LEU A 14 -12.32 3.35 14.42
N GLN A 15 -11.20 4.05 14.57
CA GLN A 15 -11.03 5.02 15.65
C GLN A 15 -11.89 6.28 15.44
N LEU A 16 -12.13 6.71 14.19
CA LEU A 16 -13.10 7.78 13.90
C LEU A 16 -14.53 7.37 14.27
N ALA A 17 -14.92 6.14 13.96
CA ALA A 17 -16.23 5.62 14.34
C ALA A 17 -16.40 5.58 15.87
N LEU A 18 -15.37 5.15 16.61
CA LEU A 18 -15.34 5.19 18.07
C LEU A 18 -15.37 6.63 18.61
N ALA A 19 -14.60 7.54 18.01
CA ALA A 19 -14.58 8.95 18.40
C ALA A 19 -15.94 9.63 18.25
N THR A 20 -16.78 9.13 17.33
CA THR A 20 -18.12 9.67 17.09
C THR A 20 -19.15 9.06 18.04
N ASN A 21 -19.10 7.76 18.28
CA ASN A 21 -20.21 7.00 18.88
C ASN A 21 -19.97 6.59 20.33
N ASP A 22 -18.77 6.74 20.89
CA ASP A 22 -18.51 6.30 22.26
C ASP A 22 -19.28 7.17 23.29
N PRO A 23 -19.97 6.55 24.27
CA PRO A 23 -20.73 7.28 25.27
C PRO A 23 -19.86 8.10 26.22
N LEU A 24 -18.57 7.78 26.37
CA LEU A 24 -17.65 8.48 27.25
C LEU A 24 -16.81 9.49 26.48
N GLU A 25 -16.89 10.76 26.87
CA GLU A 25 -16.12 11.84 26.24
C GLU A 25 -14.61 11.61 26.31
N SER A 26 -14.11 11.07 27.43
CA SER A 26 -12.69 10.71 27.58
C SER A 26 -12.24 9.70 26.53
N ARG A 27 -13.06 8.69 26.24
CA ARG A 27 -12.78 7.68 25.21
C ARG A 27 -12.85 8.26 23.81
N ARG A 28 -13.83 9.15 23.54
CA ARG A 28 -13.89 9.87 22.26
C ARG A 28 -12.63 10.68 21.99
N LYS A 29 -12.09 11.37 23.00
CA LYS A 29 -10.83 12.13 22.89
C LYS A 29 -9.64 11.23 22.57
N VAL A 30 -9.52 10.09 23.26
CA VAL A 30 -8.46 9.11 22.99
C VAL A 30 -8.59 8.52 21.58
N ALA A 31 -9.81 8.13 21.17
CA ALA A 31 -10.06 7.60 19.84
C ALA A 31 -9.76 8.62 18.74
N ALA A 32 -10.11 9.90 18.93
CA ALA A 32 -9.76 10.96 17.98
C ALA A 32 -8.24 11.15 17.84
N ALA A 33 -7.50 11.09 18.96
CA ALA A 33 -6.04 11.16 18.94
C ALA A 33 -5.42 9.94 18.25
N ALA A 34 -5.95 8.74 18.51
CA ALA A 34 -5.53 7.50 17.86
C ALA A 34 -5.81 7.53 16.35
N ALA A 35 -7.00 7.98 15.93
CA ALA A 35 -7.36 8.14 14.52
C ALA A 35 -6.35 9.06 13.80
N LYS A 36 -6.01 10.19 14.41
CA LYS A 36 -4.99 11.11 13.86
C LYS A 36 -3.61 10.43 13.72
N ALA A 37 -3.18 9.66 14.73
CA ALA A 37 -1.91 8.95 14.68
C ALA A 37 -1.89 7.90 13.57
N TRP A 38 -2.98 7.14 13.41
CA TRP A 38 -3.13 6.17 12.33
C TRP A 38 -3.16 6.82 10.95
N GLY A 39 -3.83 7.96 10.79
CA GLY A 39 -3.83 8.71 9.53
C GLY A 39 -2.43 9.21 9.14
N ILE A 40 -1.62 9.66 10.10
CA ILE A 40 -0.22 10.04 9.86
C ILE A 40 0.61 8.82 9.43
N GLU A 41 0.47 7.69 10.12
CA GLU A 41 1.19 6.47 9.76
C GLU A 41 0.74 5.91 8.40
N ALA A 42 -0.54 6.04 8.06
CA ALA A 42 -1.05 5.66 6.74
C ALA A 42 -0.34 6.44 5.63
N ILE A 43 -0.22 7.76 5.75
CA ILE A 43 0.52 8.60 4.78
C ILE A 43 1.99 8.16 4.68
N GLN A 44 2.63 7.83 5.80
CA GLN A 44 4.01 7.35 5.78
C GLN A 44 4.13 5.97 5.14
N ALA A 45 3.17 5.09 5.39
CA ALA A 45 3.09 3.77 4.78
C ALA A 45 2.84 3.88 3.27
N GLU A 46 1.93 4.73 2.82
CA GLU A 46 1.67 5.03 1.41
C GLU A 46 2.94 5.52 0.72
N LYS A 47 3.70 6.44 1.33
CA LYS A 47 4.99 6.90 0.79
C LYS A 47 6.01 5.77 0.68
N ARG A 48 6.09 4.92 1.72
CA ARG A 48 6.99 3.76 1.73
C ARG A 48 6.61 2.75 0.65
N GLU A 49 5.32 2.51 0.44
CA GLU A 49 4.76 1.57 -0.54
C GLU A 49 4.84 2.11 -1.97
N ALA A 50 4.59 3.41 -2.18
CA ALA A 50 4.76 4.06 -3.48
C ALA A 50 6.23 4.10 -3.94
N GLY A 51 7.17 4.19 -2.99
CA GLY A 51 8.59 4.00 -3.26
C GLY A 51 9.02 2.53 -3.42
N HIS A 52 8.09 1.58 -3.26
CA HIS A 52 8.33 0.14 -3.20
C HIS A 52 8.04 -0.57 -4.52
N LEU A 53 8.39 0.04 -5.66
CA LEU A 53 8.96 -0.79 -6.72
C LEU A 53 10.30 -1.26 -6.18
N SER A 54 10.30 -2.41 -5.49
CA SER A 54 11.55 -2.94 -4.99
C SER A 54 12.49 -3.15 -6.18
N PRO A 55 13.82 -3.04 -6.01
CA PRO A 55 14.75 -3.36 -7.09
C PRO A 55 14.48 -4.75 -7.70
N ARG A 56 13.92 -5.65 -6.91
CA ARG A 56 13.45 -6.97 -7.35
C ARG A 56 12.21 -6.89 -8.24
N ASP A 57 11.19 -6.10 -7.89
CA ASP A 57 10.00 -5.92 -8.73
C ASP A 57 10.35 -5.27 -10.08
N LYS A 58 11.36 -4.38 -10.10
CA LYS A 58 11.89 -3.83 -11.34
C LYS A 58 12.61 -4.88 -12.17
N LEU A 59 13.49 -5.67 -11.55
CA LEU A 59 14.21 -6.75 -12.22
C LEU A 59 13.24 -7.80 -12.77
N ASP A 60 12.23 -8.21 -12.00
CA ASP A 60 11.23 -9.17 -12.43
C ASP A 60 10.41 -8.62 -13.62
N ALA A 61 10.13 -7.31 -13.65
CA ALA A 61 9.48 -6.65 -14.78
C ALA A 61 10.39 -6.56 -16.02
N GLU A 62 11.68 -6.25 -15.83
CA GLU A 62 12.70 -6.23 -16.91
C GLU A 62 12.87 -7.62 -17.53
N ILE A 63 12.96 -8.67 -16.70
CA ILE A 63 13.04 -10.07 -17.16
C ILE A 63 11.77 -10.47 -17.91
N THR A 64 10.59 -10.11 -17.41
CA THR A 64 9.32 -10.41 -18.08
C THR A 64 9.24 -9.74 -19.45
N LEU A 65 9.78 -8.52 -19.58
CA LEU A 65 9.85 -7.80 -20.84
C LEU A 65 10.81 -8.49 -21.83
N GLU A 66 12.01 -8.88 -21.38
CA GLU A 66 12.99 -9.62 -22.20
C GLU A 66 12.38 -10.89 -22.80
N PHE A 67 11.69 -11.71 -22.01
CA PHE A 67 11.03 -12.91 -22.51
C PHE A 67 9.93 -12.63 -23.54
N ALA A 68 9.18 -11.52 -23.38
CA ALA A 68 8.14 -11.15 -24.33
C ALA A 68 8.74 -10.72 -25.67
N GLU A 69 9.82 -9.93 -25.62
CA GLU A 69 10.54 -9.49 -26.82
C GLU A 69 11.20 -10.65 -27.57
N GLU A 70 11.80 -11.61 -26.86
CA GLU A 70 12.33 -12.83 -27.47
C GLU A 70 11.23 -13.68 -28.12
N THR A 71 10.08 -13.82 -27.45
CA THR A 71 8.95 -14.60 -27.99
C THR A 71 8.40 -13.97 -29.27
N ASP A 72 8.24 -12.65 -29.31
CA ASP A 72 7.78 -11.93 -30.51
C ASP A 72 8.80 -12.03 -31.67
N ALA A 73 10.09 -12.01 -31.36
CA ALA A 73 11.17 -12.17 -32.34
C ALA A 73 11.20 -13.58 -32.95
N ASP A 74 11.00 -14.62 -32.13
CA ASP A 74 10.97 -16.02 -32.57
C ASP A 74 9.75 -16.28 -33.49
N ILE A 75 8.58 -15.73 -33.13
CA ILE A 75 7.37 -15.79 -33.96
C ILE A 75 7.57 -15.05 -35.30
N ALA A 76 8.30 -13.94 -35.31
CA ALA A 76 8.60 -13.19 -36.54
C ALA A 76 9.60 -13.91 -37.45
N GLN A 77 10.50 -14.74 -36.91
CA GLN A 77 11.46 -15.53 -37.69
C GLN A 77 10.86 -16.82 -38.28
N ASP A 78 9.95 -17.50 -37.56
CA ASP A 78 9.33 -18.75 -38.03
C ASP A 78 8.22 -18.54 -39.08
N GLY A 79 7.81 -17.29 -39.33
CA GLY A 79 6.78 -16.91 -40.29
C GLY A 79 7.25 -16.60 -41.73
N ASN A 80 8.54 -16.76 -42.06
CA ASN A 80 9.12 -16.50 -43.39
C ASN A 80 9.58 -17.76 -44.12
#